data_AF-A0A964YDP6-F1
#
_entry.id   AF-A0A964YDP6-F1
#
_cell.length_a   1.000
_cell.length_b   1.000
_cell.length_c   1.000
_cell.angle_alpha   90.00
_cell.angle_beta   90.00
_cell.angle_gamma   90.00
#
_symmetry.space_group_name_H-M   'P 1'
#
loop_
_entity.id
_entity.type
_entity.pdbx_description
1 polymer ?
#
loop_
_entity_poly.entity_id
_entity_poly.type
_entity_poly.pdbx_seq_one_letter_code
_entity_poly.pdbx_strand_id
1 'polypeptide(L)' 'MELILFIGALIVSWLVFTWLIRVFKTTAMTALSIAAIILILQVVFGIGPQQLWNEVSRLPQTLLELLSGK' A
#
# COMPACT_ATOMS: atom_id res chain seq x y z
N MET A 1 -18.89 -0.06 37.56
CA MET A 1 -17.61 0.24 36.88
C MET A 1 -17.34 -0.72 35.72
N GLU A 2 -17.47 -2.03 35.92
CA GLU A 2 -17.20 -3.04 34.87
C GLU A 2 -18.09 -2.91 33.62
N LEU A 3 -19.38 -2.61 33.79
CA LEU A 3 -20.31 -2.43 32.65
C LEU A 3 -19.92 -1.25 31.75
N ILE A 4 -19.43 -0.15 32.34
CA ILE A 4 -19.00 1.05 31.61
C ILE A 4 -17.72 0.72 30.81
N LEU A 5 -16.80 -0.02 31.42
CA LEU A 5 -15.58 -0.50 30.75
C LEU A 5 -15.92 -1.44 29.59
N PHE A 6 -16.86 -2.38 29.79
CA PHE A 6 -17.31 -3.30 28.75
C PHE A 6 -17.94 -2.57 27.55
N ILE A 7 -18.84 -1.61 27.82
CA ILE A 7 -19.47 -0.79 26.78
C ILE A 7 -18.43 0.08 26.07
N GLY A 8 -17.49 0.68 26.81
CA GLY A 8 -16.41 1.46 26.23
C GLY A 8 -15.52 0.63 25.31
N ALA A 9 -15.14 -0.58 25.73
CA ALA A 9 -14.37 -1.51 24.91
C ALA A 9 -15.12 -1.94 23.65
N LEU A 10 -16.43 -2.19 23.73
CA LEU A 10 -17.26 -2.50 22.57
C LEU A 10 -17.29 -1.36 21.55
N ILE A 11 -17.47 -0.12 22.01
CA ILE A 11 -17.50 1.06 21.13
C ILE A 11 -16.15 1.27 20.44
N VAL A 12 -15.05 1.19 21.20
CA VAL A 12 -13.70 1.35 20.65
C VAL A 12 -13.39 0.23 19.66
N SER A 13 -13.69 -1.03 20.00
CA SER A 13 -13.50 -2.17 19.11
C SER A 13 -14.29 -2.00 17.82
N TRP A 14 -15.55 -1.59 17.90
CA TRP A 14 -16.39 -1.31 16.74
C TRP A 14 -15.81 -0.19 15.86
N LEU A 15 -15.30 0.88 16.47
CA LEU A 15 -14.69 1.99 15.75
C LEU A 15 -13.42 1.56 15.02
N VAL A 16 -12.54 0.80 15.69
CA VAL A 16 -11.33 0.25 15.07
C VAL A 16 -11.68 -0.71 13.95
N PHE A 17 -12.67 -1.59 14.15
CA PHE A 17 -13.13 -2.54 13.15
C PHE A 17 -13.66 -1.82 11.91
N THR A 18 -14.56 -0.84 12.07
CA THR A 18 -15.10 -0.07 10.94
C THR A 18 -14.03 0.73 10.21
N TRP A 19 -13.06 1.29 10.93
CA TRP A 19 -11.90 1.94 10.32
C TRP A 19 -11.06 0.94 9.51
N LEU A 20 -10.78 -0.25 10.06
CA LEU A 20 -10.00 -1.28 9.39
C LEU A 20 -10.64 -1.73 8.07
N ILE A 21 -11.96 -1.92 8.04
CA ILE A 21 -12.66 -2.26 6.79
C ILE A 21 -12.51 -1.16 5.73
N ARG A 22 -12.54 0.12 6.14
CA ARG A 22 -12.32 1.25 5.22
C ARG A 22 -10.89 1.25 4.68
N VAL A 23 -9.90 1.06 5.55
CA VAL A 23 -8.48 0.98 5.14
C VAL A 23 -8.27 -0.19 4.20
N PHE A 24 -8.79 -1.38 4.54
CA PHE A 24 -8.67 -2.57 3.71
C PHE A 24 -9.25 -2.34 2.31
N LYS A 25 -10.43 -1.73 2.20
CA LYS A 25 -11.03 -1.41 0.89
C LYS A 25 -10.14 -0.46 0.08
N THR A 26 -9.59 0.57 0.71
CA THR A 26 -8.68 1.51 0.05
C THR A 26 -7.41 0.80 -0.40
N THR A 27 -6.78 0.00 0.46
CA THR A 27 -5.57 -0.77 0.13
C THR A 27 -5.83 -1.76 -0.99
N ALA A 28 -6.95 -2.47 -0.98
CA ALA A 28 -7.33 -3.42 -2.02
C ALA A 28 -7.54 -2.72 -3.38
N MET A 29 -8.21 -1.56 -3.41
CA MET A 29 -8.34 -0.77 -4.63
C MET A 29 -6.98 -0.28 -5.14
N THR A 30 -6.11 0.21 -4.26
CA THR A 30 -4.75 0.63 -4.65
C THR A 30 -3.95 -0.55 -5.20
N ALA A 31 -3.99 -1.71 -4.55
CA ALA A 31 -3.31 -2.92 -5.02
C ALA A 31 -3.83 -3.38 -6.39
N LEU A 32 -5.15 -3.33 -6.62
CA LEU A 32 -5.76 -3.62 -7.92
C LEU A 32 -5.31 -2.63 -8.99
N SER A 33 -5.28 -1.33 -8.69
CA SER A 33 -4.77 -0.31 -9.63
C SER A 33 -3.31 -0.55 -9.97
N ILE A 34 -2.47 -0.87 -8.99
CA ILE A 34 -1.05 -1.21 -9.21
C ILE A 34 -0.96 -2.46 -10.10
N ALA A 35 -1.72 -3.52 -9.79
CA ALA A 35 -1.74 -4.73 -10.59
C ALA A 35 -2.19 -4.47 -12.04
N ALA A 36 -3.20 -3.62 -12.24
CA ALA A 36 -3.66 -3.22 -13.56
C ALA A 36 -2.56 -2.46 -14.35
N ILE A 37 -1.86 -1.52 -13.70
CA ILE A 37 -0.73 -0.81 -14.31
C ILE A 37 0.37 -1.79 -14.71
N ILE A 38 0.76 -2.68 -13.81
CA ILE A 38 1.79 -3.71 -14.08
C ILE A 38 1.36 -4.59 -15.26
N LEU A 39 0.09 -5.01 -15.30
CA LEU A 39 -0.43 -5.85 -16.37
C LEU A 39 -0.42 -5.12 -17.71
N ILE A 40 -0.80 -3.84 -17.74
CA ILE A 40 -0.69 -3.01 -18.95
C ILE A 40 0.77 -2.92 -19.40
N LEU A 41 1.70 -2.66 -18.46
CA LEU A 41 3.13 -2.60 -18.78
C LEU A 41 3.65 -3.92 -19.32
N GLN A 42 3.20 -5.04 -18.77
CA GLN A 42 3.57 -6.38 -19.23
C GLN A 42 3.01 -6.69 -20.62
N VAL A 43 1.75 -6.35 -20.89
CA VAL A 43 1.10 -6.64 -22.18
C VAL A 43 1.61 -5.73 -23.30
N VAL A 44 1.81 -4.44 -23.02
CA VAL A 44 2.19 -3.45 -24.04
C VAL A 44 3.71 -3.40 -24.24
N PHE A 45 4.49 -3.47 -23.17
CA PHE A 45 5.95 -3.30 -23.22
C PHE A 45 6.74 -4.58 -22.94
N GLY A 46 6.08 -5.67 -22.54
CA GLY A 46 6.76 -6.92 -22.17
C GLY A 46 7.48 -6.85 -20.81
N ILE A 47 7.27 -5.80 -20.02
CA ILE A 47 7.98 -5.58 -18.75
C ILE A 47 7.30 -6.36 -17.63
N GLY A 48 8.05 -7.27 -17.01
CA GLY A 48 7.54 -8.08 -15.90
C GLY A 48 7.54 -7.34 -14.55
N PRO A 49 6.71 -7.78 -13.58
CA PRO A 49 6.67 -7.21 -12.24
C PRO A 49 8.04 -7.25 -11.52
N GLN A 50 8.83 -8.29 -11.75
CA GLN A 50 10.16 -8.43 -11.15
C GLN A 50 11.13 -7.34 -11.64
N GLN A 51 11.04 -6.96 -12.92
CA GLN A 51 11.87 -5.90 -13.50
C GLN A 51 11.49 -4.54 -12.92
N LEU A 52 10.19 -4.27 -12.77
CA LEU A 52 9.70 -3.05 -12.11
C LEU A 52 10.19 -2.97 -10.66
N TRP A 53 10.14 -4.06 -9.91
CA TRP A 53 10.64 -4.09 -8.54
C TRP A 53 12.13 -3.79 -8.46
N ASN A 54 12.92 -4.40 -9.36
CA ASN A 54 14.36 -4.14 -9.44
C ASN A 54 14.64 -2.67 -9.74
N GLU A 55 13.90 -2.05 -10.66
CA GLU A 55 14.05 -0.63 -11.00
C GLU A 55 13.68 0.28 -9.82
N VAL A 56 12.55 0.01 -9.16
CA VAL A 56 12.11 0.75 -7.97
C VAL A 56 13.14 0.66 -6.84
N SER A 57 13.79 -0.50 -6.66
CA SER A 57 14.84 -0.68 -5.66
C SER A 57 16.12 0.12 -5.95
N ARG A 58 16.35 0.50 -7.22
CA ARG A 58 17.48 1.33 -7.65
C ARG A 58 17.19 2.83 -7.54
N LEU A 59 15.92 3.25 -7.58
CA LEU A 59 15.53 4.66 -7.46
C LEU A 59 16.18 5.38 -6.26
N PRO A 60 16.25 4.83 -5.03
CA PRO A 60 16.90 5.50 -3.91
C PRO A 60 18.38 5.78 -4.20
N GLN A 61 19.09 4.84 -4.85
CA GLN A 61 20.49 5.00 -5.22
C GLN A 61 20.64 6.09 -6.29
N THR A 62 19.81 6.05 -7.33
CA THR A 62 19.80 7.07 -8.39
C THR A 62 19.49 8.46 -7.84
N LEU A 63 18.53 8.57 -6.91
CA LEU A 63 18.20 9.83 -6.24
C LEU A 63 19.36 10.33 -5.37
N LEU A 64 20.03 9.44 -4.64
CA LEU A 64 21.21 9.78 -3.85
C LEU A 64 22.38 10.23 -4.74
N GLU A 65 22.61 9.59 -5.88
CA GLU A 65 23.65 9.98 -6.85
C GLU A 65 23.36 11.36 -7.46
N LEU A 66 22.11 11.61 -7.86
CA LEU A 66 21.65 12.90 -8.38
C LEU A 66 21.78 14.03 -7.35
N LEU A 67 21.50 13.74 -6.08
CA LEU A 67 21.62 14.71 -4.98
C LEU A 67 23.07 14.87 -4.48
N SER A 68 23.93 13.85 -4.63
CA SER A 68 25.32 13.88 -4.17
C SER A 68 26.28 14.54 -5.17
N GLY A 69 25.77 15.04 -6.29
CA GLY A 69 26.48 16.01 -7.13
C GLY A 69 27.85 15.56 -7.64
N LYS A 70 27.95 14.32 -8.14
CA LYS A 70 28.96 13.98 -9.15
C LYS A 70 28.33 13.99 -10.53
#